data_AF-Q9PQ12-F1
#
_entry.id   AF-Q9PQ12-F1
#
_cell.length_a   1.000
_cell.length_b   1.000
_cell.length_c   1.000
_cell.angle_alpha   90.00
_cell.angle_beta   90.00
_cell.angle_gamma   90.00
#
_symmetry.space_group_name_H-M   'P 1'
#
loop_
_entity.id
_entity.type
_entity.pdbx_description
1 polymer ?
#
loop_
_entity_poly.entity_id
_entity_poly.type
_entity_poly.pdbx_seq_one_letter_code
_entity_poly.pdbx_strand_id
1 'polypeptide(L)'
;MIKDLNSYLKDIDEMSKSSLNEDQKQLIKKILEKTDPQDLDNVFQLLIQRVKIGFSFDVAPSVHQTQIAILAKNEQLSFMNDAHNLFKNDTNSLIIGENYDVLKNLLVLERERERD
;
A
#
# COMPACT_ATOMS: atom_id res chain seq x y z
N MET A 1 19.23 -31.19 5.89
CA MET A 1 19.62 -31.70 7.22
C MET A 1 18.42 -31.47 8.11
N ILE A 2 17.78 -32.52 8.63
CA ILE A 2 16.58 -32.38 9.47
C ILE A 2 17.05 -31.76 10.79
N LYS A 3 16.54 -30.57 11.13
CA LYS A 3 16.81 -29.92 12.43
C LYS A 3 16.09 -30.69 13.54
N ASP A 4 16.67 -30.68 14.73
CA ASP A 4 16.06 -31.26 15.92
C ASP A 4 15.07 -30.27 16.56
N LEU A 5 14.24 -30.77 17.48
CA LEU A 5 13.25 -29.95 18.21
C LEU A 5 13.89 -28.73 18.88
N ASN A 6 15.06 -28.91 19.49
CA ASN A 6 15.75 -27.81 20.19
C ASN A 6 16.18 -26.69 19.24
N SER A 7 16.64 -27.02 18.03
CA SER A 7 16.93 -26.01 17.01
C SER A 7 15.69 -25.20 16.64
N TYR A 8 14.53 -25.83 16.49
CA TYR A 8 13.29 -25.12 16.15
C TYR A 8 12.77 -24.24 17.28
N LEU A 9 12.85 -24.71 18.53
CA LEU A 9 12.46 -23.90 19.70
C LEU A 9 13.30 -22.63 19.80
N LYS A 10 14.61 -22.74 19.53
CA LYS A 10 15.52 -21.60 19.50
C LYS A 10 15.20 -20.64 18.35
N ASP A 11 14.93 -21.17 17.15
CA ASP A 11 14.52 -20.35 16.00
C ASP A 11 13.27 -19.50 16.36
N ILE A 12 12.28 -20.05 17.07
CA ILE A 12 11.08 -19.33 17.51
C ILE A 12 11.39 -18.23 18.53
N ASP A 13 12.32 -18.48 19.46
CA ASP A 13 12.71 -17.47 20.45
C ASP A 13 13.38 -16.27 19.80
N GLU A 14 14.24 -16.51 18.82
CA GLU A 14 14.98 -15.49 18.07
C GLU A 14 14.10 -14.69 17.10
N MET A 15 12.88 -15.15 16.78
CA MET A 15 11.97 -14.41 15.91
C MET A 15 11.55 -13.06 16.51
N SER A 16 11.48 -12.05 15.65
CA SER A 16 11.10 -10.70 16.07
C SER A 16 9.66 -10.63 16.61
N LYS A 17 9.42 -9.73 17.56
CA LYS A 17 8.05 -9.43 18.05
C LYS A 17 7.11 -8.89 16.96
N SER A 18 7.68 -8.35 15.88
CA SER A 18 6.93 -7.94 14.69
C SER A 18 6.43 -9.13 13.84
N SER A 19 7.01 -10.32 14.03
CA SER A 19 6.61 -11.55 13.35
C SER A 19 5.65 -12.38 14.19
N LEU A 20 5.99 -12.62 15.47
CA LEU A 20 5.19 -13.39 16.41
C LEU A 20 5.19 -12.70 17.79
N ASN A 21 4.03 -12.58 18.42
CA ASN A 21 3.93 -12.18 19.81
C ASN A 21 4.28 -13.34 20.76
N GLU A 22 4.46 -13.06 22.06
CA GLU A 22 4.89 -14.07 23.03
C GLU A 22 3.89 -15.23 23.16
N ASP A 23 2.58 -14.95 23.14
CA ASP A 23 1.55 -16.00 23.24
C ASP A 23 1.58 -16.95 22.03
N GLN A 24 1.79 -16.40 20.83
CA GLN A 24 1.95 -17.16 19.59
C GLN A 24 3.22 -18.00 19.64
N LYS A 25 4.34 -17.44 20.13
CA LYS A 25 5.58 -18.20 20.33
C LYS A 25 5.36 -19.39 21.26
N GLN A 26 4.73 -19.17 22.42
CA GLN A 26 4.44 -20.24 23.37
C GLN A 26 3.51 -21.31 22.79
N LEU A 27 2.50 -20.91 22.03
CA LEU A 27 1.59 -21.85 21.36
C LEU A 27 2.32 -22.71 20.32
N ILE A 28 3.16 -22.11 19.47
CA ILE A 28 3.93 -22.83 18.45
C ILE A 28 4.87 -23.85 19.11
N LYS A 29 5.59 -23.45 20.17
CA LYS A 29 6.46 -24.37 20.92
C LYS A 29 5.70 -25.59 21.45
N LYS A 30 4.53 -25.35 22.06
CA LYS A 30 3.67 -26.43 22.58
C LYS A 30 3.17 -27.39 21.50
N ILE A 31 2.94 -26.89 20.27
CA ILE A 31 2.57 -27.73 19.13
C ILE A 31 3.75 -28.59 18.70
N LEU A 32 4.95 -28.01 18.58
CA LEU A 32 6.16 -28.73 18.18
C LEU A 32 6.56 -29.82 19.17
N GLU A 33 6.44 -29.58 20.48
CA GLU A 33 6.71 -30.57 21.52
C GLU A 33 5.80 -31.81 21.44
N LYS A 34 4.60 -31.67 20.86
CA LYS A 34 3.62 -32.76 20.69
C LYS A 34 3.62 -33.37 19.29
N THR A 35 4.45 -32.87 18.39
CA THR A 35 4.51 -33.32 17.00
C THR A 35 5.40 -34.56 16.88
N ASP A 36 4.99 -35.51 16.05
CA ASP A 36 5.81 -36.68 15.77
C ASP A 36 7.14 -36.26 15.11
N PRO A 37 8.30 -36.85 15.49
CA PRO A 37 9.60 -36.44 14.97
C PRO A 37 9.72 -36.48 13.44
N GLN A 38 8.92 -37.32 12.77
CA GLN A 38 8.90 -37.45 11.31
C GLN A 38 8.23 -36.25 10.63
N ASP A 39 7.27 -35.62 11.30
CA ASP A 39 6.48 -34.50 10.77
C ASP A 39 6.96 -33.13 11.26
N LEU A 40 7.94 -33.10 12.16
CA LEU A 40 8.40 -31.90 12.85
C LEU A 40 8.79 -30.75 11.91
N ASP A 41 9.52 -31.05 10.84
CA ASP A 41 9.91 -30.05 9.83
C ASP A 41 8.69 -29.51 9.08
N ASN A 42 7.78 -30.39 8.65
CA ASN A 42 6.57 -30.00 7.93
C ASN A 42 5.65 -29.12 8.80
N VAL A 43 5.48 -29.48 10.08
CA VAL A 43 4.67 -28.72 11.03
C VAL A 43 5.33 -27.37 11.33
N PHE A 44 6.65 -27.32 11.50
CA PHE A 44 7.36 -26.05 11.67
C PHE A 44 7.15 -25.12 10.47
N GLN A 45 7.34 -25.62 9.25
CA GLN A 45 7.12 -24.83 8.03
C GLN A 45 5.67 -24.31 7.93
N LEU A 46 4.68 -25.12 8.32
CA LEU A 46 3.28 -24.72 8.33
C LEU A 46 3.00 -23.60 9.35
N LEU A 47 3.55 -23.70 10.56
CA LEU A 47 3.32 -22.73 11.64
C LEU A 47 4.02 -21.38 11.38
N ILE A 48 5.18 -21.42 10.71
CA ILE A 48 5.97 -20.23 10.38
C ILE A 48 5.57 -19.61 9.05
N GLN A 49 4.86 -20.35 8.18
CA GLN A 49 4.38 -19.83 6.90
C GLN A 49 3.55 -18.57 7.14
N ARG A 50 4.15 -17.44 6.76
CA ARG A 50 3.57 -16.11 6.89
C ARG A 50 2.29 -16.07 6.06
N VAL A 51 1.13 -16.22 6.69
CA VAL A 51 -0.14 -15.83 6.08
C VAL A 51 -0.10 -14.31 5.98
N LYS A 52 0.35 -13.79 4.82
CA LYS A 52 0.29 -12.35 4.50
C LYS A 52 -1.18 -11.98 4.28
N ILE A 53 -1.98 -11.93 5.35
CA ILE A 53 -3.41 -11.55 5.28
C ILE A 53 -3.64 -10.04 5.31
N GLY A 54 -2.58 -9.23 5.27
CA GLY A 54 -2.67 -7.78 5.30
C GLY A 54 -2.12 -7.12 4.04
N PHE A 55 -2.92 -6.30 3.38
CA PHE A 55 -2.40 -5.21 2.54
C PHE A 55 -1.77 -4.18 3.49
N SER A 56 -0.45 -4.20 3.66
CA SER A 56 0.26 -3.04 4.23
C SER A 56 0.37 -2.01 3.12
N PHE A 57 -0.54 -1.04 3.12
CA PHE A 57 -0.31 0.19 2.38
C PHE A 57 0.71 0.98 3.19
N ASP A 58 2.01 0.69 3.00
CA ASP A 58 3.02 1.68 3.35
C ASP A 58 2.64 2.94 2.57
N VAL A 59 2.62 4.10 3.24
CA VAL A 59 2.41 5.38 2.57
C VAL A 59 3.37 5.42 1.39
N ALA A 60 2.82 5.43 0.18
CA ALA A 60 3.63 5.54 -1.02
C ALA A 60 4.52 6.78 -0.84
N PRO A 61 5.86 6.65 -0.93
CA PRO A 61 6.73 7.80 -0.81
C PRO A 61 6.25 8.84 -1.82
N SER A 62 5.73 9.97 -1.32
CA SER A 62 5.27 11.02 -2.22
C SER A 62 6.48 11.46 -3.02
N VAL A 63 6.38 11.40 -4.34
CA VAL A 63 7.52 11.49 -5.24
C VAL A 63 8.34 12.76 -4.99
N HIS A 64 7.70 13.87 -4.57
CA HIS A 64 8.36 15.14 -4.27
C HIS A 64 7.67 15.90 -3.09
N GLN A 65 8.24 15.86 -1.88
CA GLN A 65 7.72 16.59 -0.70
C GLN A 65 8.04 18.10 -0.69
N THR A 66 8.98 18.55 -1.53
CA THR A 66 9.51 19.92 -1.51
C THR A 66 9.01 20.80 -2.66
N GLN A 67 8.14 20.28 -3.51
CA GLN A 67 7.66 20.96 -4.71
C GLN A 67 6.14 21.09 -4.67
N ILE A 68 5.63 22.16 -5.29
CA ILE A 68 4.20 22.41 -5.46
C ILE A 68 3.93 22.47 -6.96
N ALA A 69 2.96 21.68 -7.41
CA ALA A 69 2.44 21.73 -8.77
C ALA A 69 1.18 22.59 -8.82
N ILE A 70 1.08 23.48 -9.81
CA ILE A 70 -0.06 24.39 -10.00
C ILE A 70 -0.70 24.08 -11.35
N LEU A 71 -2.02 23.92 -11.36
CA LEU A 71 -2.79 23.81 -12.59
C LEU A 71 -3.08 25.19 -13.18
N ALA A 72 -2.64 25.44 -14.41
CA ALA A 72 -2.87 26.71 -15.11
C ALA A 72 -3.39 26.46 -16.53
N LYS A 73 -4.33 27.29 -16.97
CA LYS A 73 -4.87 27.23 -18.33
C LYS A 73 -3.84 27.75 -19.33
N ASN A 74 -3.57 26.97 -20.38
CA ASN A 74 -2.70 27.39 -21.48
C ASN A 74 -3.57 27.86 -22.66
N GLU A 75 -3.73 29.17 -22.82
CA GLU A 75 -4.59 29.75 -23.86
C GLU A 75 -4.11 29.41 -25.29
N GLN A 76 -2.81 29.27 -25.52
CA GLN A 76 -2.27 29.00 -26.86
C GLN A 76 -2.55 27.57 -27.35
N LEU A 77 -2.64 26.62 -26.41
CA LEU A 77 -2.92 25.22 -26.69
C LEU A 77 -4.38 24.84 -26.36
N SER A 78 -5.16 25.81 -25.87
CA SER A 78 -6.58 25.62 -25.64
C SER A 78 -7.30 25.59 -26.97
N PHE A 79 -8.27 24.69 -27.09
CA PHE A 79 -9.15 24.65 -28.26
C PHE A 79 -9.95 25.95 -28.32
N MET A 80 -9.52 26.87 -29.20
CA MET A 80 -10.30 28.06 -29.53
C MET A 80 -11.34 27.65 -30.56
N ASN A 81 -12.54 27.31 -30.10
CA ASN A 81 -13.66 27.13 -31.01
C ASN A 81 -14.08 28.51 -31.53
N ASP A 82 -13.56 28.90 -32.70
CA ASP A 82 -13.94 30.13 -33.44
C ASP A 82 -15.38 30.09 -34.00
N ALA A 83 -16.20 29.13 -33.57
CA ALA A 83 -17.63 29.08 -33.87
C ALA A 83 -18.43 29.56 -32.65
N HIS A 84 -18.75 30.86 -32.64
CA HIS A 84 -19.79 31.51 -31.84
C HIS A 84 -20.55 30.59 -30.86
N ASN A 85 -20.21 30.64 -29.57
CA ASN A 85 -21.09 30.26 -28.45
C ASN A 85 -21.80 28.89 -28.53
N LEU A 86 -21.37 27.93 -29.36
CA LEU A 86 -22.03 26.62 -29.46
C LEU A 86 -21.69 25.69 -28.28
N PHE A 87 -20.66 26.04 -27.52
CA PHE A 87 -20.15 25.24 -26.40
C PHE A 87 -20.11 26.01 -25.08
N LYS A 88 -21.14 26.83 -24.79
CA LYS A 88 -21.30 27.44 -23.46
C LYS A 88 -21.41 26.40 -22.32
N ASN A 89 -21.54 25.11 -22.66
CA ASN A 89 -21.66 23.97 -21.76
C ASN A 89 -20.66 22.85 -22.11
N ASP A 90 -19.41 23.16 -22.44
CA ASP A 90 -18.39 22.11 -22.60
C ASP A 90 -18.19 21.37 -21.27
N THR A 91 -18.78 20.19 -21.15
CA THR A 91 -18.69 19.34 -19.95
C THR A 91 -17.36 18.60 -19.84
N ASN A 92 -16.57 18.60 -20.91
CA ASN A 92 -15.36 17.79 -21.02
C ASN A 92 -14.12 18.69 -21.05
N SER A 93 -13.14 18.40 -20.19
CA SER A 93 -11.87 19.13 -20.12
C SER A 93 -10.70 18.18 -20.35
N LEU A 94 -9.74 18.59 -21.19
CA LEU A 94 -8.46 17.89 -21.35
C LEU A 94 -7.42 18.59 -20.47
N ILE A 95 -6.77 17.84 -19.59
CA ILE A 95 -5.67 18.33 -18.76
C ILE A 95 -4.43 17.50 -19.07
N ILE A 96 -3.30 18.17 -19.25
CA ILE A 96 -2.02 17.55 -19.58
C ILE A 96 -1.08 17.73 -18.39
N GLY A 97 -0.63 16.63 -17.80
CA GLY A 97 0.29 16.62 -16.66
C GLY A 97 0.29 15.28 -15.93
N GLU A 98 1.08 15.18 -14.86
CA GLU A 98 1.08 14.00 -13.98
C GLU A 98 -0.25 13.87 -13.24
N ASN A 99 -0.87 12.69 -13.32
CA ASN A 99 -2.22 12.45 -12.81
C ASN A 99 -2.39 12.82 -11.33
N TYR A 100 -1.39 12.51 -10.50
CA TYR A 100 -1.45 12.76 -9.05
C TYR A 100 -1.54 14.26 -8.73
N ASP A 101 -0.72 15.07 -9.39
CA ASP A 101 -0.66 16.51 -9.17
C ASP A 101 -1.89 17.22 -9.72
N VAL A 102 -2.38 16.78 -10.88
CA VAL A 102 -3.62 17.29 -11.48
C VAL A 102 -4.81 17.04 -10.56
N LEU A 103 -5.00 15.80 -10.07
CA LEU A 103 -6.14 15.46 -9.22
C LEU A 103 -6.13 16.22 -7.89
N LYS A 104 -4.95 16.47 -7.29
CA LYS A 104 -4.84 17.31 -6.10
C LYS A 104 -5.28 18.75 -6.35
N ASN A 105 -4.87 19.34 -7.47
CA ASN A 105 -5.27 20.69 -7.84
C ASN A 105 -6.78 20.78 -8.08
N LEU A 106 -7.34 19.82 -8.81
CA LEU A 106 -8.80 19.76 -9.05
C LEU A 106 -9.61 19.64 -7.76
N LEU A 107 -9.14 18.84 -6.79
CA LEU A 107 -9.80 18.72 -5.49
C LEU A 107 -9.92 20.07 -4.77
N VAL A 108 -8.89 20.92 -4.86
CA VAL A 108 -8.92 22.26 -4.26
C VAL A 108 -9.87 23.17 -5.03
N LEU A 109 -9.84 23.15 -6.36
CA LEU A 109 -10.71 23.98 -7.19
C LEU A 109 -12.21 23.66 -6.97
N GLU A 110 -12.59 22.38 -6.93
CA GLU A 110 -13.98 22.00 -6.69
C GLU A 110 -14.44 22.35 -5.26
N ARG A 111 -13.56 22.24 -4.26
CA ARG A 111 -13.88 22.67 -2.88
C ARG A 111 -14.16 24.16 -2.77
N GLU A 112 -13.44 25.00 -3.52
CA GLU A 112 -13.72 26.44 -3.55
C GLU A 112 -15.01 26.72 -4.33
N ARG A 113 -15.27 26.00 -5.42
CA ARG A 113 -16.54 26.10 -6.17
C ARG A 113 -17.78 25.75 -5.33
N GLU A 114 -17.68 24.79 -4.41
CA GLU A 114 -18.77 24.43 -3.49
C GLU A 114 -19.02 25.48 -2.38
N ARG A 115 -18.08 26.40 -2.16
CA ARG A 115 -18.21 27.46 -1.15
C ARG A 115 -18.89 28.72 -1.67
N ASP A 116 -18.80 28.96 -2.98
CA ASP A 116 -19.45 30.06 -3.70
C ASP A 116 -20.91 29.72 -4.06
#